data_AF-M9YRZ3-F1
#
_entry.id   AF-M9YRZ3-F1
#
_cell.length_a   1.000
_cell.length_b   1.000
_cell.length_c   1.000
_cell.angle_alpha   90.00
_cell.angle_beta   90.00
_cell.angle_gamma   90.00
#
_symmetry.space_group_name_H-M   'P 1'
#
loop_
_entity.id
_entity.type
_entity.pdbx_description
1 polymer ?
#
loop_
_entity_poly.entity_id
_entity_poly.type
_entity_poly.pdbx_seq_one_letter_code
_entity_poly.pdbx_strand_id
1 'polypeptide(L)'
;EQFRFRKWNCSIAEKKNKDSVFGSMIRKASRESAFISGITAAGVAYAVTEACAEGRSLHCRCDNSVSRTTEAGWRWGGCNRPISYGIWFSQLFIDQVEVLEKRKRNPRKAMNLHNNRAGREIIRR
;
A
#
# COMPACT_ATOMS: atom_id res chain seq x y z
N GLU A 1 -13.65 4.58 9.10
CA GLU A 1 -14.73 4.72 8.09
C GLU A 1 -15.37 3.41 7.63
N GLN A 2 -14.73 2.57 6.80
CA GLN A 2 -15.38 1.41 6.13
C GLN A 2 -16.13 0.41 7.05
N PHE A 3 -15.65 0.24 8.29
CA PHE A 3 -16.20 -0.74 9.24
C PHE A 3 -17.00 -0.11 10.40
N ARG A 4 -17.30 1.20 10.35
CA ARG A 4 -17.88 1.95 11.49
C ARG A 4 -19.14 1.31 12.10
N PHE A 5 -20.00 0.72 11.27
CA PHE A 5 -21.27 0.11 11.69
C PHE A 5 -21.25 -1.43 11.73
N ARG A 6 -20.06 -2.04 11.72
CA ARG A 6 -19.88 -3.50 11.80
C ARG A 6 -19.52 -3.92 13.22
N LYS A 7 -19.81 -5.18 13.57
CA LYS A 7 -19.43 -5.78 14.87
C LYS A 7 -17.93 -5.62 15.16
N TRP A 8 -17.11 -5.76 14.14
CA TRP A 8 -15.70 -5.36 14.17
C TRP A 8 -15.55 -4.02 13.44
N ASN A 9 -15.12 -2.99 14.15
CA ASN A 9 -15.10 -1.60 13.67
C ASN A 9 -13.71 -1.13 13.18
N CYS A 10 -12.77 -2.06 13.00
CA CYS A 10 -11.37 -1.75 12.65
C CYS A 10 -10.61 -0.92 13.69
N SER A 11 -11.08 -0.83 14.93
CA SER A 11 -10.28 -0.24 16.01
C SER A 11 -9.06 -1.13 16.27
N ILE A 12 -7.87 -0.59 16.02
CA ILE A 12 -6.62 -1.24 16.40
C ILE A 12 -6.55 -1.09 17.92
N ALA A 13 -6.57 -2.21 18.64
CA ALA A 13 -6.45 -2.17 20.08
C ALA A 13 -5.10 -1.54 20.44
N GLU A 14 -5.12 -0.37 21.08
CA GLU A 14 -3.96 0.27 21.70
C GLU A 14 -3.47 -0.60 22.87
N LYS A 15 -2.90 -1.76 22.57
CA LYS A 15 -2.23 -2.58 23.60
C LYS A 15 -0.77 -2.19 23.59
N LYS A 16 -0.38 -1.46 24.65
CA LYS A 16 0.91 -1.25 25.35
C LYS A 16 2.26 -1.70 24.75
N ASN A 17 2.33 -2.66 23.82
CA ASN A 17 3.54 -3.02 23.08
C ASN A 17 3.54 -2.34 21.71
N LYS A 18 4.39 -1.31 21.60
CA LYS A 18 4.61 -0.44 20.43
C LYS A 18 5.24 -1.14 19.22
N ASP A 19 5.35 -2.46 19.23
CA ASP A 19 6.22 -3.19 18.30
C ASP A 19 5.56 -3.50 16.95
N SER A 20 4.23 -3.37 16.82
CA SER A 20 3.58 -3.46 15.51
C SER A 20 2.32 -2.61 15.39
N VAL A 21 2.25 -1.83 14.30
CA VAL A 21 1.15 -0.91 13.96
C VAL A 21 -0.23 -1.61 13.93
N PHE A 22 -0.28 -2.93 13.73
CA PHE A 22 -1.52 -3.71 13.64
C PHE A 22 -1.64 -4.83 14.68
N GLY A 23 -0.71 -4.90 15.64
CA GLY A 23 -0.76 -5.78 16.81
C GLY A 23 -1.02 -7.26 16.50
N SER A 24 -1.80 -7.90 17.38
CA SER A 24 -2.16 -9.32 17.29
C SER A 24 -3.21 -9.64 16.22
N MET A 25 -3.82 -8.62 15.58
CA MET A 25 -4.92 -8.83 14.65
C MET A 25 -4.44 -9.42 13.33
N ILE A 26 -3.25 -9.02 12.86
CA ILE A 26 -2.57 -9.65 11.70
C ILE A 26 -2.10 -11.08 12.01
N ARG A 27 -2.04 -11.50 13.29
CA ARG A 27 -1.64 -12.87 13.64
C ARG A 27 -2.73 -13.91 13.37
N LYS A 28 -4.01 -13.52 13.32
CA LYS A 28 -5.13 -14.42 12.97
C LYS A 28 -5.41 -14.25 11.47
N ALA A 29 -5.53 -15.37 10.75
CA ALA A 29 -5.90 -15.36 9.34
C ALA A 29 -7.42 -15.23 9.18
N SER A 30 -7.93 -14.00 9.21
CA SER A 30 -9.36 -13.69 9.04
C SER A 30 -9.62 -12.81 7.81
N ARG A 31 -10.90 -12.61 7.46
CA ARG A 31 -11.28 -11.71 6.37
C ARG A 31 -10.93 -10.26 6.70
N GLU A 32 -11.05 -9.88 7.96
CA GLU A 32 -10.71 -8.56 8.48
C GLU A 32 -9.20 -8.31 8.45
N SER A 33 -8.38 -9.32 8.79
CA SER A 33 -6.92 -9.21 8.65
C SER A 33 -6.49 -9.07 7.19
N ALA A 34 -7.16 -9.78 6.28
CA ALA A 34 -6.91 -9.67 4.84
C ALA A 34 -7.19 -8.25 4.33
N PHE A 35 -8.30 -7.65 4.78
CA PHE A 35 -8.63 -6.26 4.49
C PHE A 35 -7.55 -5.30 5.03
N ILE A 36 -7.11 -5.46 6.29
CA ILE A 36 -6.06 -4.61 6.88
C ILE A 36 -4.76 -4.68 6.07
N SER A 37 -4.30 -5.89 5.72
CA SER A 37 -3.11 -6.08 4.89
C SER A 37 -3.23 -5.34 3.55
N GLY A 38 -4.34 -5.53 2.83
CA GLY A 38 -4.58 -4.88 1.55
C GLY A 38 -4.67 -3.35 1.65
N ILE A 39 -5.50 -2.82 2.54
CA ILE A 39 -5.69 -1.37 2.66
C ILE A 39 -4.44 -0.66 3.14
N THR A 40 -3.62 -1.31 3.98
CA THR A 40 -2.34 -0.75 4.44
C THR A 40 -1.34 -0.67 3.29
N ALA A 41 -1.20 -1.75 2.51
CA ALA A 41 -0.32 -1.77 1.35
C ALA A 41 -0.75 -0.73 0.29
N ALA A 42 -2.06 -0.57 0.08
CA ALA A 42 -2.61 0.46 -0.79
C ALA A 42 -2.32 1.87 -0.25
N GLY A 43 -2.55 2.09 1.05
CA GLY A 43 -2.37 3.38 1.72
C GLY A 43 -0.92 3.87 1.69
N VAL A 44 0.06 2.98 1.92
CA VAL A 44 1.48 3.32 1.78
C VAL A 44 1.83 3.66 0.33
N ALA A 45 1.36 2.87 -0.64
CA ALA A 45 1.61 3.16 -2.04
C ALA A 45 1.05 4.52 -2.45
N TYR A 46 -0.19 4.81 -2.06
CA TYR A 46 -0.84 6.09 -2.30
C TYR A 46 -0.09 7.25 -1.67
N ALA A 47 0.18 7.19 -0.35
CA ALA A 47 0.84 8.28 0.37
C ALA A 47 2.23 8.62 -0.19
N VAL A 48 3.01 7.60 -0.60
CA VAL A 48 4.31 7.81 -1.23
C VAL A 48 4.14 8.42 -2.62
N THR A 49 3.22 7.93 -3.42
CA THR A 49 2.91 8.50 -4.75
C THR A 49 2.50 9.97 -4.65
N GLU A 50 1.65 10.33 -3.68
CA GLU A 50 1.27 11.72 -3.41
C GLU A 50 2.47 12.57 -3.01
N ALA A 51 3.27 12.10 -2.05
CA ALA A 51 4.45 12.84 -1.58
C ALA A 51 5.46 13.09 -2.71
N CYS A 52 5.62 12.15 -3.63
CA CYS A 52 6.45 12.32 -4.82
C CYS A 52 5.87 13.37 -5.78
N ALA A 53 4.56 13.34 -6.01
CA ALA A 53 3.90 14.29 -6.91
C ALA A 53 3.89 15.73 -6.35
N GLU A 54 3.82 15.89 -5.03
CA GLU A 54 3.92 17.17 -4.34
C GLU A 54 5.36 17.67 -4.20
N GLY A 55 6.37 16.88 -4.60
CA GLY A 55 7.78 17.23 -4.45
C GLY A 55 8.30 17.23 -3.01
N ARG A 56 7.60 16.54 -2.09
CA ARG A 56 8.01 16.43 -0.67
C ARG A 56 9.18 15.46 -0.42
N SER A 57 9.57 14.68 -1.43
CA SER A 57 10.66 13.71 -1.34
C SER A 57 11.71 13.98 -2.41
N LEU A 58 12.99 13.87 -2.04
CA LEU A 58 14.12 13.99 -2.96
C LEU A 58 14.40 12.67 -3.73
N HIS A 59 13.81 11.55 -3.30
CA HIS A 59 14.09 10.22 -3.83
C HIS A 59 13.21 9.81 -5.01
N CYS A 60 12.23 10.62 -5.36
CA CYS A 60 11.29 10.37 -6.45
C CYS A 60 10.85 11.69 -7.10
N ARG A 61 10.26 11.59 -8.29
CA ARG A 61 9.79 12.72 -9.10
C ARG A 61 8.50 12.34 -9.84
N CYS A 62 7.83 13.34 -10.40
CA CYS A 62 6.70 13.14 -11.31
C CYS A 62 7.05 12.22 -12.48
N ASP A 63 6.08 11.43 -12.92
CA ASP A 63 6.19 10.55 -14.08
C ASP A 63 5.85 11.29 -15.38
N ASN A 64 6.81 12.00 -15.94
CA ASN A 64 6.59 12.76 -17.17
C ASN A 64 6.91 11.93 -18.44
N SER A 65 6.79 10.61 -18.37
CA SER A 65 7.02 9.72 -19.52
C SER A 65 6.08 9.99 -20.69
N VAL A 66 4.87 10.45 -20.41
CA VAL A 66 3.90 10.88 -21.42
C VAL A 66 3.94 12.41 -21.55
N SER A 67 4.81 12.91 -22.44
CA SER A 67 4.97 14.34 -22.72
C SER A 67 4.99 14.61 -24.22
N ARG A 68 4.01 14.10 -24.96
CA ARG A 68 3.84 14.35 -26.40
C ARG A 68 2.55 15.14 -26.67
N THR A 69 2.64 16.07 -27.61
CA THR A 69 1.46 16.68 -28.26
C THR A 69 0.73 15.59 -29.02
N THR A 70 -0.58 15.46 -28.80
CA THR A 70 -1.42 14.53 -29.55
C THR A 70 -1.77 15.11 -30.92
N GLU A 71 -2.22 14.26 -31.84
CA GLU A 71 -2.67 14.69 -33.17
C GLU A 71 -3.85 15.68 -33.10
N ALA A 72 -4.64 15.62 -32.02
CA ALA A 72 -5.76 16.53 -31.74
C ALA A 72 -5.32 17.89 -31.14
N GLY A 73 -4.02 18.16 -31.04
CA GLY A 73 -3.48 19.47 -30.62
C GLY A 73 -3.42 19.72 -29.11
N TRP A 74 -3.85 18.77 -28.27
CA TRP A 74 -3.69 18.88 -26.82
C TRP A 74 -2.34 18.30 -26.36
N ARG A 75 -1.81 18.83 -25.26
CA ARG A 75 -0.50 18.43 -24.69
C ARG A 75 -0.68 17.91 -23.27
N TRP A 76 0.01 16.83 -22.95
CA TRP A 76 0.22 16.41 -21.56
C TRP A 76 1.09 17.45 -20.84
N GLY A 77 0.75 17.74 -19.58
CA GLY A 77 1.47 18.71 -18.76
C GLY A 77 1.16 18.52 -17.28
N GLY A 78 1.85 19.30 -16.44
CA GLY A 78 1.75 19.16 -14.99
C GLY A 78 2.63 18.04 -14.44
N CYS A 79 2.18 17.43 -13.34
CA CYS A 79 2.88 16.34 -12.67
C CYS A 79 2.01 15.08 -12.72
N ASN A 80 2.38 14.11 -13.55
CA ASN A 80 1.73 12.81 -13.43
C ASN A 80 2.28 12.08 -12.20
N ARG A 81 1.37 11.44 -11.48
CA ARG A 81 1.70 10.72 -10.25
C ARG A 81 2.56 9.49 -10.56
N PRO A 82 3.72 9.29 -9.91
CA PRO A 82 4.58 8.13 -10.13
C PRO A 82 4.03 6.90 -9.38
N ILE A 83 2.90 6.36 -9.83
CA ILE A 83 2.20 5.22 -9.20
C ILE A 83 3.11 3.99 -9.09
N SER A 84 3.88 3.70 -10.14
CA SER A 84 4.82 2.57 -10.15
C SER A 84 5.86 2.67 -9.04
N TYR A 85 6.35 3.87 -8.72
CA TYR A 85 7.28 4.09 -7.62
C TYR A 85 6.62 3.86 -6.27
N GLY A 86 5.41 4.38 -6.04
CA GLY A 86 4.70 4.16 -4.78
C GLY A 86 4.37 2.68 -4.55
N ILE A 87 3.98 1.95 -5.59
CA ILE A 87 3.74 0.50 -5.50
C ILE A 87 5.03 -0.26 -5.18
N TRP A 88 6.13 0.07 -5.85
CA TRP A 88 7.44 -0.51 -5.58
C TRP A 88 7.88 -0.27 -4.14
N PHE A 89 7.75 0.97 -3.65
CA PHE A 89 8.10 1.30 -2.27
C PHE A 89 7.21 0.53 -1.29
N SER A 90 5.90 0.46 -1.53
CA SER A 90 4.97 -0.30 -0.70
C SER A 90 5.29 -1.80 -0.67
N GLN A 91 5.71 -2.39 -1.80
CA GLN A 91 6.23 -3.77 -1.82
C GLN A 91 7.44 -3.91 -0.92
N LEU A 92 8.46 -3.06 -1.12
CA LEU A 92 9.70 -3.12 -0.33
C LEU A 92 9.46 -2.93 1.17
N PHE A 93 8.56 -2.03 1.54
CA PHE A 93 8.34 -1.70 2.95
C PHE A 93 7.39 -2.69 3.64
N ILE A 94 6.22 -2.96 3.04
CA ILE A 94 5.18 -3.76 3.69
C ILE A 94 5.47 -5.26 3.59
N ASP A 95 6.01 -5.74 2.47
CA ASP A 95 6.24 -7.18 2.29
C ASP A 95 7.49 -7.65 3.06
N GLN A 96 8.39 -6.74 3.45
CA GLN A 96 9.61 -7.08 4.20
C GLN A 96 9.32 -7.82 5.51
N VAL A 97 8.25 -7.46 6.21
CA VAL A 97 7.81 -8.14 7.44
C VAL A 97 7.53 -9.62 7.19
N GLU A 98 6.95 -9.94 6.03
CA GLU A 98 6.63 -11.31 5.62
C GLU A 98 7.85 -12.03 5.01
N VAL A 99 8.76 -11.30 4.35
CA VAL A 99 10.02 -11.85 3.81
C VAL A 99 10.97 -12.28 4.94
N LEU A 100 11.08 -11.48 6.00
CA LEU A 100 11.92 -11.76 7.17
C LEU A 100 11.44 -12.94 8.03
N GLU A 101 10.21 -13.42 7.82
CA GLU A 101 9.71 -14.63 8.46
C GLU A 101 10.52 -15.86 8.02
N LYS A 102 11.23 -16.46 8.98
CA LYS A 102 12.17 -17.58 8.77
C LYS A 102 11.46 -18.91 8.51
N ARG A 103 10.17 -19.03 8.85
CA ARG A 103 9.39 -20.26 8.61
C ARG A 103 9.11 -20.45 7.11
N LYS A 104 9.84 -21.39 6.48
CA LYS A 104 9.74 -21.71 5.04
C LYS A 104 8.32 -22.07 4.56
N ARG A 105 7.50 -22.72 5.40
CA ARG A 105 6.10 -23.06 5.10
C ARG A 105 5.16 -22.34 6.05
N ASN A 106 4.74 -21.14 5.67
CA ASN A 106 3.76 -20.36 6.42
C ASN A 106 2.63 -19.91 5.48
N PRO A 107 1.46 -20.58 5.48
CA PRO A 107 0.32 -20.18 4.64
C PRO A 107 -0.11 -18.73 4.87
N ARG A 108 0.07 -18.20 6.10
CA ARG A 108 -0.20 -16.80 6.43
C ARG A 108 0.69 -15.84 5.65
N LYS A 109 1.96 -16.17 5.44
CA LYS A 109 2.89 -15.37 4.63
C LYS A 109 2.37 -15.24 3.21
N ALA A 110 1.97 -16.36 2.60
CA ALA A 110 1.42 -16.37 1.24
C ALA A 110 0.11 -15.57 1.15
N MET A 111 -0.79 -15.74 2.12
CA MET A 111 -2.03 -14.98 2.22
C MET A 111 -1.77 -13.47 2.34
N ASN A 112 -0.87 -13.05 3.22
CA ASN A 112 -0.56 -11.64 3.44
C ASN A 112 0.07 -11.00 2.21
N LEU A 113 1.04 -11.66 1.56
CA LEU A 113 1.63 -11.18 0.30
C LEU A 113 0.57 -11.05 -0.81
N HIS A 114 -0.35 -12.01 -0.90
CA HIS A 114 -1.48 -11.94 -1.83
C HIS A 114 -2.38 -10.73 -1.55
N ASN A 115 -2.80 -10.54 -0.29
CA ASN A 115 -3.66 -9.43 0.11
C ASN A 115 -2.98 -8.07 -0.10
N ASN A 116 -1.70 -7.94 0.24
CA ASN A 116 -0.92 -6.73 0.00
C ASN A 116 -0.86 -6.39 -1.49
N ARG A 117 -0.61 -7.40 -2.34
CA ARG A 117 -0.62 -7.24 -3.80
C ARG A 117 -2.00 -6.79 -4.29
N ALA A 118 -3.07 -7.43 -3.82
CA ALA A 118 -4.44 -7.07 -4.19
C ALA A 118 -4.75 -5.61 -3.83
N GLY A 119 -4.33 -5.14 -2.65
CA GLY A 119 -4.48 -3.75 -2.24
C GLY A 119 -3.74 -2.77 -3.15
N ARG A 120 -2.48 -3.06 -3.50
CA ARG A 120 -1.67 -2.20 -4.39
C ARG A 120 -2.22 -2.14 -5.82
N GLU A 121 -2.85 -3.21 -6.29
CA GLU A 121 -3.43 -3.24 -7.65
C GLU A 121 -4.55 -2.21 -7.82
N ILE A 122 -5.27 -1.87 -6.76
CA ILE A 122 -6.33 -0.85 -6.79
C ILE A 122 -5.76 0.53 -7.09
N ILE A 123 -4.50 0.81 -6.71
CA ILE A 123 -3.85 2.11 -6.97
C ILE A 123 -3.48 2.29 -8.46
N ARG A 124 -3.41 1.20 -9.23
CA ARG A 124 -3.13 1.26 -10.68
C ARG A 124 -4.35 1.64 -11.53
N ARG A 125 -5.55 1.58 -10.95
CA ARG A 125 -6.81 1.86 -11.64
C ARG A 125 -7.19 3.31 -11.50
#